data_AF-A8C9N6-F1
#
_entry.id   AF-A8C9N6-F1
#
_cell.length_a   1.000
_cell.length_b   1.000
_cell.length_c   1.000
_cell.angle_alpha   90.00
_cell.angle_beta   90.00
_cell.angle_gamma   90.00
#
_symmetry.space_group_name_H-M   'P 1'
#
loop_
_entity.id
_entity.type
_entity.pdbx_description
1 polymer ?
#
loop_
_entity_poly.entity_id
_entity_poly.type
_entity_poly.pdbx_seq_one_letter_code
_entity_poly.pdbx_strand_id
1 'polypeptide(L)'
;ARGIPTGIKRDDKHEPKRSAAEIVMTELHAGGKFDQNSYKVSGGLHGVGVSCVNALSKWLRLTVRRDGKKYFMEFACGMVQNRVIEERDGEQVSPMQYLGETEKRGTEVHFMADETIFGNVEYHYDILSKRIRELSFLN
;
A
#
# COMPACT_ATOMS: atom_id res chain seq x y z
N ALA A 1 0.00 9.09 11.66
CA ALA A 1 -0.77 8.03 10.95
C ALA A 1 -0.43 6.65 11.52
N ARG A 2 -1.36 5.68 11.48
CA ARG A 2 -1.22 4.37 12.16
C ARG A 2 -0.32 3.35 11.45
N GLY A 3 -0.14 3.47 10.13
CA GLY A 3 0.46 2.44 9.26
C GLY A 3 -0.60 1.48 8.71
N ILE A 4 -0.48 1.08 7.44
CA ILE A 4 -1.35 0.05 6.83
C ILE A 4 -1.22 -1.25 7.63
N PRO A 5 -2.30 -2.02 7.86
CA PRO A 5 -2.18 -3.33 8.51
C PRO A 5 -1.25 -4.28 7.73
N THR A 6 -0.34 -4.95 8.44
CA THR A 6 0.68 -5.84 7.83
C THR A 6 0.39 -7.33 8.03
N GLY A 7 -0.60 -7.67 8.87
CA GLY A 7 -0.94 -9.05 9.18
C GLY A 7 -1.50 -9.82 7.99
N ILE A 8 -1.31 -11.14 8.01
CA ILE A 8 -1.89 -12.07 7.03
C ILE A 8 -3.41 -12.09 7.19
N LYS A 9 -4.13 -12.03 6.07
CA LYS A 9 -5.57 -12.23 6.01
C LYS A 9 -5.86 -13.71 5.77
N ARG A 10 -6.31 -14.41 6.82
CA ARG A 10 -6.63 -15.85 6.75
C ARG A 10 -7.86 -16.14 5.89
N ASP A 11 -8.75 -15.15 5.77
CA ASP A 11 -9.94 -15.14 4.91
C ASP A 11 -9.64 -14.78 3.45
N ASP A 12 -8.38 -14.54 3.08
CA ASP A 12 -8.00 -14.32 1.68
C ASP A 12 -8.24 -15.60 0.86
N LYS A 13 -8.84 -15.43 -0.32
CA LYS A 13 -9.20 -16.52 -1.23
C LYS A 13 -8.02 -17.06 -2.06
N HIS A 14 -6.85 -16.42 -1.96
CA HIS A 14 -5.66 -16.77 -2.72
C HIS A 14 -4.72 -17.68 -1.91
N GLU A 15 -3.98 -18.51 -2.63
CA GLU A 15 -2.85 -19.28 -2.11
C GLU A 15 -1.58 -18.74 -2.80
N PRO A 16 -0.56 -18.28 -2.06
CA PRO A 16 -0.48 -18.18 -0.60
C PRO A 16 -1.43 -17.12 -0.01
N LYS A 17 -1.82 -17.27 1.26
CA LYS A 17 -2.58 -16.24 2.01
C LYS A 17 -1.77 -14.96 2.14
N ARG A 18 -2.30 -13.82 1.72
CA ARG A 18 -1.52 -12.57 1.61
C ARG A 18 -1.65 -11.67 2.84
N SER A 19 -0.65 -10.80 3.00
CA SER A 19 -0.77 -9.67 3.94
C SER A 19 -1.89 -8.70 3.54
N ALA A 20 -2.53 -8.06 4.52
CA ALA A 20 -3.54 -7.04 4.25
C ALA A 20 -2.98 -5.86 3.42
N ALA A 21 -1.68 -5.57 3.56
CA ALA A 21 -0.99 -4.57 2.76
C ALA A 21 -0.91 -4.95 1.28
N GLU A 22 -0.58 -6.21 0.97
CA GLU A 22 -0.56 -6.71 -0.42
C GLU A 22 -1.96 -6.66 -1.03
N ILE A 23 -2.98 -7.10 -0.28
CA ILE A 23 -4.38 -7.12 -0.75
C ILE A 23 -4.84 -5.70 -1.12
N VAL A 24 -4.59 -4.70 -0.26
CA VAL A 24 -4.98 -3.31 -0.55
C VAL A 24 -4.24 -2.73 -1.76
N MET A 25 -3.03 -3.22 -2.06
CA MET A 25 -2.26 -2.79 -3.23
C MET A 25 -2.66 -3.49 -4.53
N THR A 26 -3.30 -4.67 -4.46
CA THR A 26 -3.49 -5.55 -5.63
C THR A 26 -4.96 -5.86 -5.95
N GLU A 27 -5.87 -5.69 -4.99
CA GLU A 27 -7.29 -5.91 -5.20
C GLU A 27 -8.05 -4.59 -5.35
N LEU A 28 -8.99 -4.55 -6.29
CA LEU A 28 -9.95 -3.47 -6.39
C LEU A 28 -11.03 -3.66 -5.31
N HIS A 29 -11.57 -2.55 -4.81
CA HIS A 29 -12.58 -2.54 -3.75
C HIS A 29 -12.11 -3.21 -2.44
N ALA A 30 -10.79 -3.22 -2.19
CA ALA A 30 -10.22 -3.67 -0.93
C ALA A 30 -9.79 -2.48 -0.06
N GLY A 31 -10.25 -2.46 1.19
CA GLY A 31 -9.89 -1.39 2.12
C GLY A 31 -10.75 -1.37 3.39
N GLY A 32 -10.25 -0.71 4.43
CA GLY A 32 -10.98 -0.56 5.70
C GLY A 32 -11.88 0.68 5.74
N LYS A 33 -12.41 1.15 4.61
CA LYS A 33 -13.20 2.41 4.54
C LYS A 33 -14.66 2.18 4.13
N PHE A 34 -15.09 0.92 4.11
CA PHE A 34 -16.48 0.53 3.83
C PHE A 34 -17.37 0.60 5.08
N ASP A 35 -16.77 0.72 6.27
CA ASP A 35 -17.46 0.92 7.53
C ASP A 35 -16.86 2.12 8.30
N GLN A 36 -17.54 2.56 9.36
CA GLN A 36 -17.08 3.66 10.21
C GLN A 36 -16.12 3.21 11.32
N ASN A 37 -15.82 1.90 11.42
CA ASN A 37 -15.04 1.34 12.53
C ASN A 37 -13.57 1.77 12.44
N SER A 38 -13.04 1.85 11.22
CA SER A 38 -11.64 2.20 11.00
C SER A 38 -11.43 3.69 10.73
N TYR A 39 -12.38 4.36 10.06
CA TYR A 39 -12.34 5.79 9.77
C TYR A 39 -13.73 6.39 9.95
N LYS A 40 -13.88 7.26 10.97
CA LYS A 40 -15.16 7.92 11.26
C LYS A 40 -15.63 8.84 10.12
N VAL A 41 -14.69 9.52 9.46
CA VAL A 41 -14.92 10.33 8.25
C VAL A 41 -13.69 10.18 7.35
N SER A 42 -13.87 9.94 6.05
CA SER A 42 -12.76 9.93 5.10
C SER A 42 -13.22 10.25 3.68
N GLY A 43 -12.39 10.95 2.89
CA GLY A 43 -12.72 11.28 1.50
C GLY A 43 -12.58 10.13 0.49
N GLY A 44 -12.04 8.98 0.90
CA GLY A 44 -11.86 7.82 0.01
C GLY A 44 -12.84 6.71 0.36
N LEU A 45 -13.77 6.38 -0.52
CA LEU A 45 -14.84 5.42 -0.25
C LEU A 45 -14.79 4.16 -1.13
N HIS A 46 -14.13 4.24 -2.28
CA HIS A 46 -14.23 3.19 -3.30
C HIS A 46 -13.29 1.99 -3.08
N GLY A 47 -12.21 2.15 -2.29
CA GLY A 47 -11.22 1.09 -2.08
C GLY A 47 -10.38 0.74 -3.32
N VAL A 48 -10.20 1.69 -4.25
CA VAL A 48 -9.45 1.46 -5.51
C VAL A 48 -8.23 2.38 -5.70
N GLY A 49 -8.16 3.50 -4.96
CA GLY A 49 -7.21 4.57 -5.29
C GLY A 49 -5.75 4.12 -5.33
N VAL A 50 -5.30 3.38 -4.31
CA VAL A 50 -3.89 2.96 -4.22
C VAL A 50 -3.57 1.76 -5.11
N SER A 51 -4.52 0.86 -5.37
CA SER A 51 -4.34 -0.24 -6.32
C SER A 51 -4.30 0.26 -7.76
N CYS A 52 -5.05 1.31 -8.11
CA CYS A 52 -4.87 2.02 -9.40
C CYS A 52 -3.47 2.64 -9.52
N VAL A 53 -2.98 3.33 -8.48
CA VAL A 53 -1.61 3.86 -8.50
C VAL A 53 -0.59 2.75 -8.69
N ASN A 54 -0.73 1.62 -7.98
CA ASN A 54 0.15 0.47 -8.12
C ASN A 54 0.13 -0.12 -9.54
N ALA A 55 -1.05 -0.35 -10.10
CA ALA A 55 -1.22 -0.92 -11.45
C ALA A 55 -0.63 -0.02 -12.55
N LEU A 56 -0.72 1.30 -12.38
CA LEU A 56 -0.23 2.29 -13.36
C LEU A 56 1.21 2.76 -13.07
N SER A 57 1.92 2.08 -12.17
CA SER A 57 3.30 2.39 -11.83
C SER A 57 4.25 1.35 -12.42
N LYS A 58 5.34 1.81 -13.03
CA LYS A 58 6.47 0.96 -13.42
C LYS A 58 7.02 0.19 -12.22
N TRP A 59 7.16 0.89 -11.10
CA TRP A 59 7.44 0.28 -9.81
C TRP A 59 6.76 1.05 -8.67
N LEU A 60 6.42 0.33 -7.61
CA LEU A 60 5.92 0.89 -6.36
C LEU A 60 6.60 0.20 -5.18
N ARG A 61 7.09 0.99 -4.24
CA ARG A 61 7.73 0.57 -3.00
C ARG A 61 6.88 1.00 -1.82
N LEU A 62 6.45 0.01 -1.04
CA LEU A 62 5.67 0.19 0.16
C LEU A 62 6.56 -0.07 1.38
N THR A 63 6.77 0.95 2.20
CA THR A 63 7.37 0.78 3.53
C THR A 63 6.32 1.05 4.61
N VAL A 64 6.08 0.06 5.47
CA VAL A 64 5.14 0.19 6.60
C VAL A 64 5.91 0.11 7.90
N ARG A 65 5.65 1.06 8.81
CA ARG A 65 6.23 1.12 10.14
C ARG A 65 5.08 1.03 11.14
N ARG A 66 4.95 -0.11 11.83
CA ARG A 66 3.81 -0.42 12.68
C ARG A 66 4.19 -1.44 13.75
N ASP A 67 3.68 -1.24 14.96
CA ASP A 67 3.87 -2.15 16.10
C ASP A 67 5.34 -2.47 16.39
N GLY A 68 6.18 -1.42 16.39
CA GLY A 68 7.63 -1.52 16.62
C GLY A 68 8.44 -2.01 15.42
N LYS A 69 7.81 -2.40 14.32
CA LYS A 69 8.46 -3.11 13.21
C LYS A 69 8.39 -2.35 11.90
N LYS A 70 9.45 -2.47 11.10
CA LYS A 70 9.52 -1.94 9.73
C LYS A 70 9.37 -3.08 8.73
N TYR A 71 8.49 -2.89 7.76
CA TYR A 71 8.19 -3.85 6.72
C TYR A 71 8.31 -3.23 5.34
N PHE A 72 8.59 -4.06 4.34
CA PHE A 72 8.76 -3.65 2.95
C PHE A 72 8.06 -4.59 1.99
N MET A 73 7.59 -4.03 0.88
CA MET A 73 7.08 -4.76 -0.27
C MET A 73 7.31 -3.91 -1.52
N GLU A 74 7.70 -4.56 -2.61
CA GLU A 74 7.91 -3.91 -3.91
C GLU A 74 6.97 -4.52 -4.94
N PHE A 75 6.55 -3.70 -5.89
CA PHE A 75 5.68 -4.06 -6.99
C PHE A 75 6.25 -3.51 -8.29
N ALA A 76 5.94 -4.17 -9.40
CA ALA A 76 6.18 -3.68 -10.76
C ALA A 76 4.92 -3.91 -11.59
N CYS A 77 4.40 -2.85 -12.22
CA CYS A 77 3.15 -2.88 -13.01
C CYS A 77 2.00 -3.59 -12.25
N GLY A 78 1.80 -3.26 -10.98
CA GLY A 78 0.79 -3.87 -10.11
C GLY A 78 1.14 -5.24 -9.51
N MET A 79 2.19 -5.91 -10.00
CA MET A 79 2.56 -7.27 -9.58
C MET A 79 3.60 -7.24 -8.46
N VAL A 80 3.37 -8.01 -7.39
CA VAL A 80 4.33 -8.10 -6.27
C VAL A 80 5.66 -8.70 -6.73
N GLN A 81 6.75 -8.14 -6.24
CA GLN A 81 8.12 -8.56 -6.50
C GLN A 81 8.75 -9.16 -5.25
N ASN A 82 9.70 -10.08 -5.43
CA ASN A 82 10.48 -10.68 -4.34
C ASN A 82 9.61 -11.18 -3.17
N ARG A 83 8.49 -11.82 -3.52
CA ARG A 83 7.50 -12.31 -2.56
C ARG A 83 8.17 -13.24 -1.54
N VAL A 84 7.98 -12.95 -0.25
CA VAL A 84 8.33 -13.88 0.83
C VAL A 84 7.25 -14.94 0.92
N ILE A 85 7.64 -16.21 0.94
CA ILE A 85 6.73 -17.34 1.19
C ILE A 85 7.17 -18.02 2.47
N GLU A 86 6.23 -18.25 3.37
CA GLU A 86 6.43 -19.03 4.58
C GLU A 86 5.32 -20.07 4.72
N GLU A 87 5.62 -21.19 5.37
CA GLU A 87 4.62 -22.17 5.76
C GLU A 87 4.23 -21.93 7.22
N ARG A 88 2.92 -21.71 7.48
CA ARG A 88 2.40 -21.46 8.83
C ARG A 88 1.10 -22.22 9.02
N ASP A 89 1.07 -23.07 10.05
CA ASP A 89 -0.10 -23.91 10.38
C ASP A 89 -0.55 -24.83 9.23
N GLY A 90 0.39 -25.25 8.37
CA GLY A 90 0.12 -26.11 7.21
C GLY A 90 -0.41 -25.38 5.97
N GLU A 91 -0.43 -24.04 5.96
CA GLU A 91 -0.81 -23.21 4.80
C GLU A 91 0.38 -22.36 4.33
N GLN A 92 0.46 -22.05 3.03
CA GLN A 92 1.45 -21.10 2.54
C GLN A 92 0.94 -19.66 2.76
N VAL A 93 1.80 -18.81 3.28
CA VAL A 93 1.51 -17.40 3.53
C VAL A 93 2.55 -16.49 2.88
N SER A 94 2.11 -15.29 2.52
CA SER A 94 2.92 -14.23 1.91
C SER A 94 2.98 -13.00 2.82
N PRO A 95 3.84 -13.01 3.85
CA PRO A 95 4.03 -11.86 4.71
C PRO A 95 4.84 -10.77 4.01
N MET A 96 4.75 -9.55 4.53
CA MET A 96 5.67 -8.48 4.11
C MET A 96 7.09 -8.81 4.59
N GLN A 97 8.10 -8.41 3.82
CA GLN A 97 9.49 -8.54 4.23
C GLN A 97 9.75 -7.69 5.47
N TYR A 98 10.28 -8.30 6.53
CA TYR A 98 10.68 -7.58 7.74
C TYR A 98 12.07 -6.95 7.57
N LEU A 99 12.20 -5.67 7.91
CA LEU A 99 13.43 -4.89 7.78
C LEU A 99 14.07 -4.50 9.12
N GLY A 100 13.53 -4.97 10.24
CA GLY A 100 14.02 -4.64 11.58
C GLY A 100 13.06 -3.83 12.44
N GLU A 101 13.47 -3.57 13.67
CA GLU A 101 12.72 -2.77 14.64
C GLU A 101 12.79 -1.26 14.31
N THR A 102 11.78 -0.51 14.75
CA THR A 102 11.69 0.94 14.58
C THR A 102 10.75 1.56 15.61
N GLU A 103 11.11 2.75 16.11
CA GLU A 103 10.24 3.56 16.96
C GLU A 103 9.24 4.41 16.14
N LYS A 104 9.42 4.47 14.81
CA LYS A 104 8.58 5.26 13.92
C LYS A 104 7.26 4.54 13.61
N ARG A 105 6.24 5.32 13.24
CA ARG A 105 4.95 4.79 12.78
C ARG A 105 4.48 5.49 11.52
N GLY A 106 3.86 4.75 10.60
CA GLY A 106 3.29 5.30 9.37
C GLY A 106 3.46 4.40 8.16
N THR A 107 3.02 4.92 7.03
CA THR A 107 3.16 4.28 5.71
C THR A 107 3.85 5.25 4.78
N GLU A 108 4.80 4.74 4.01
CA GLU A 108 5.47 5.42 2.92
C GLU A 108 5.18 4.64 1.64
N VAL A 109 4.62 5.32 0.64
CA VAL A 109 4.39 4.79 -0.71
C VAL A 109 5.23 5.64 -1.64
N HIS A 110 6.20 5.01 -2.29
CA HIS A 110 7.07 5.65 -3.27
C HIS A 110 6.88 4.92 -4.59
N PHE A 111 6.58 5.63 -5.66
CA PHE A 111 6.25 5.02 -6.94
C PHE A 111 6.82 5.84 -8.10
N MET A 112 6.93 5.19 -9.25
CA MET A 112 7.22 5.82 -10.53
C MET A 112 6.11 5.47 -11.49
N ALA A 113 5.49 6.49 -12.10
CA ALA A 113 4.47 6.28 -13.13
C ALA A 113 5.06 5.53 -14.33
N ASP A 114 4.27 4.66 -14.94
CA ASP A 114 4.71 3.86 -16.08
C ASP A 114 4.79 4.72 -17.36
N GLU A 115 6.00 4.92 -17.89
CA GLU A 115 6.20 5.73 -19.10
C GLU A 115 5.57 5.08 -20.34
N THR A 116 5.32 3.77 -20.33
CA THR A 116 4.61 3.07 -21.42
C THR A 116 3.12 3.39 -21.45
N ILE A 117 2.56 3.84 -20.32
CA ILE A 117 1.15 4.24 -20.20
C ILE A 117 1.01 5.76 -20.38
N PHE A 118 1.89 6.54 -19.76
CA PHE A 118 1.78 8.00 -19.70
C PHE A 118 2.65 8.76 -20.71
N GLY A 119 3.56 8.08 -21.42
CA GLY A 119 4.53 8.73 -22.30
C GLY A 119 5.64 9.41 -21.50
N ASN A 120 5.92 10.69 -21.80
CA ASN A 120 6.90 11.45 -21.01
C ASN A 120 6.33 11.78 -19.62
N VAL A 121 7.01 11.33 -18.57
CA VAL A 121 6.60 11.53 -17.17
C VAL A 121 7.40 12.68 -16.56
N GLU A 122 6.76 13.83 -16.39
CA GLU A 122 7.31 14.99 -15.68
C GLU A 122 6.40 15.41 -14.52
N TYR A 123 6.97 15.46 -13.32
CA TYR A 123 6.25 15.91 -12.12
C TYR A 123 6.49 17.40 -11.89
N HIS A 124 5.45 18.21 -12.08
CA HIS A 124 5.54 19.66 -11.88
C HIS A 124 5.37 20.04 -10.40
N TYR A 125 6.41 20.64 -9.81
CA TYR A 125 6.43 21.09 -8.41
C TYR A 125 5.27 22.02 -8.07
N ASP A 126 4.90 22.95 -8.95
CA ASP A 126 3.87 23.95 -8.68
C ASP A 126 2.47 23.32 -8.52
N ILE A 127 2.18 22.27 -9.29
CA ILE A 127 0.91 21.54 -9.19
C ILE A 127 0.83 20.82 -7.83
N LEU A 128 1.89 20.11 -7.46
CA LEU A 128 1.94 19.36 -6.19
C LEU A 128 1.94 20.29 -4.98
N SER A 129 2.76 21.34 -5.00
CA SER A 129 2.88 22.29 -3.89
C SER A 129 1.58 23.06 -3.66
N LYS A 130 0.86 23.44 -4.72
CA LYS A 130 -0.47 24.04 -4.62
C LYS A 130 -1.44 23.09 -3.92
N ARG A 131 -1.50 21.82 -4.33
CA ARG A 131 -2.43 20.85 -3.74
C ARG A 131 -2.11 20.55 -2.27
N ILE A 132 -0.82 20.42 -1.93
CA ILE A 132 -0.38 20.22 -0.54
C ILE A 132 -0.72 21.43 0.32
N ARG A 133 -0.53 22.65 -0.22
CA ARG A 133 -0.89 23.90 0.47
C ARG A 133 -2.40 23.98 0.73
N GLU A 134 -3.24 23.68 -0.26
CA GLU A 134 -4.70 23.60 -0.08
C GLU A 134 -5.07 22.61 1.04
N LEU A 135 -4.44 21.42 1.06
CA LEU A 135 -4.68 20.44 2.11
C LEU A 135 -4.24 20.92 3.49
N SER A 136 -3.15 21.69 3.60
CA SER A 136 -2.68 22.24 4.89
C SER A 136 -3.63 23.29 5.49
N PHE A 137 -4.50 23.91 4.70
CA PHE A 137 -5.53 24.81 5.23
C PHE A 137 -6.77 24.06 5.74
N LEU A 138 -6.98 22.82 5.29
CA LEU A 138 -8.17 22.01 5.60
C LEU A 138 -7.94 20.99 6.73
N ASN A 139 -6.69 20.81 7.19
CA ASN A 139 -6.30 19.84 8.22
C ASN A 139 -5.52 20.53 9.34
#